data_AF-A0AA43DAJ4-F1
#
_entry.id   AF-A0AA43DAJ4-F1
#
_cell.length_a   1.000
_cell.length_b   1.000
_cell.length_c   1.000
_cell.angle_alpha   90.00
_cell.angle_beta   90.00
_cell.angle_gamma   90.00
#
_symmetry.space_group_name_H-M   'P 1'
#
loop_
_entity.id
_entity.type
_entity.pdbx_description
1 polymer ?
#
loop_
_entity_poly.entity_id
_entity_poly.type
_entity_poly.pdbx_seq_one_letter_code
_entity_poly.pdbx_strand_id
1 'polypeptide(L)'
;LSNYYAGVCFLKQGKYALARLYLEDFSSDDLLVQARAYSLLGDTYMEENNYEDAARLYGKAASYKPNRYFSPAYLMKEALAYEKLNQNDKAEEAYDKIITQYWESSEYQNARKFKARLKSNS
;
A
#
# COMPACT_ATOMS: atom_id res chain seq x y z
N LEU A 1 7.07 -18.59 7.00
CA LEU A 1 5.94 -17.95 7.72
C LEU A 1 6.31 -17.38 9.09
N SER A 2 7.21 -17.98 9.88
CA SER A 2 7.60 -17.46 11.22
C SER A 2 7.99 -15.97 11.19
N ASN A 3 8.88 -15.59 10.25
CA ASN A 3 9.29 -14.20 10.03
C ASN A 3 8.10 -13.27 9.72
N TYR A 4 7.18 -13.68 8.84
CA TYR A 4 5.97 -12.90 8.54
C TYR A 4 5.14 -12.61 9.81
N TYR A 5 4.85 -13.63 10.62
CA TYR A 5 4.06 -13.44 11.84
C TYR A 5 4.80 -12.60 12.88
N ALA A 6 6.10 -12.78 13.06
CA ALA A 6 6.93 -11.94 13.92
C ALA A 6 6.87 -10.48 13.47
N GLY A 7 7.05 -10.23 12.17
CA GLY A 7 6.94 -8.91 11.56
C GLY A 7 5.60 -8.23 11.83
N VAL A 8 4.49 -8.95 11.60
CA VAL A 8 3.13 -8.45 11.89
C VAL A 8 2.94 -8.13 13.37
N CYS A 9 3.45 -8.98 14.27
CA CYS A 9 3.36 -8.77 15.71
C CYS A 9 4.14 -7.53 16.15
N PHE A 10 5.35 -7.32 15.63
CA PHE A 10 6.14 -6.12 15.93
C PHE A 10 5.52 -4.85 15.35
N LEU A 11 4.94 -4.92 14.15
CA LEU A 11 4.21 -3.80 13.57
C LEU A 11 3.06 -3.36 14.49
N LYS A 12 2.25 -4.32 14.97
CA LYS A 12 1.15 -4.05 15.92
C LYS A 12 1.61 -3.48 17.26
N GLN A 13 2.87 -3.69 17.64
CA GLN A 13 3.48 -3.13 18.84
C GLN A 13 4.11 -1.74 18.61
N GLY A 14 4.03 -1.18 17.40
CA GLY A 14 4.71 0.06 17.03
C GLY A 14 6.22 -0.08 16.89
N LYS A 15 6.75 -1.32 16.85
CA LYS A 15 8.18 -1.60 16.76
C LYS A 15 8.59 -1.72 15.30
N TYR A 16 8.54 -0.60 14.57
CA TYR A 16 8.65 -0.58 13.10
C TYR A 16 9.98 -1.10 12.55
N ALA A 17 11.11 -0.77 13.18
CA ALA A 17 12.42 -1.29 12.77
C ALA A 17 12.51 -2.82 12.91
N LEU A 18 12.00 -3.40 14.00
CA LEU A 18 11.93 -4.85 14.17
C LEU A 18 10.95 -5.47 13.19
N ALA A 19 9.80 -4.84 12.98
CA ALA A 19 8.82 -5.29 12.00
C ALA A 19 9.44 -5.38 10.60
N ARG A 20 10.19 -4.36 10.17
CA ARG A 20 10.93 -4.37 8.89
C ARG A 20 11.91 -5.52 8.80
N LEU A 21 12.78 -5.67 9.81
CA LEU A 21 13.79 -6.75 9.83
C LEU A 21 13.16 -8.12 9.51
N TYR A 22 12.06 -8.45 10.18
CA TYR A 22 11.39 -9.74 9.96
C TYR A 22 10.58 -9.81 8.66
N LEU A 23 10.01 -8.70 8.19
CA LEU A 23 9.23 -8.68 6.95
C LEU A 23 10.12 -8.64 5.69
N GLU A 24 11.32 -8.06 5.75
CA GLU A 24 12.31 -8.06 4.66
C GLU A 24 12.93 -9.44 4.47
N ASP A 25 13.23 -10.15 5.56
CA ASP A 25 13.72 -11.54 5.54
C ASP A 25 12.63 -12.56 5.19
N PHE A 26 11.39 -12.12 4.96
CA PHE A 26 10.31 -13.00 4.55
C PHE A 26 10.20 -13.10 3.02
N SER A 27 10.42 -14.30 2.52
CA SER A 27 10.10 -14.69 1.15
C SER A 27 9.11 -15.87 1.13
N SER A 28 8.16 -15.86 0.22
CA SER A 28 7.25 -16.99 -0.02
C SER A 28 6.81 -17.09 -1.48
N ASP A 29 6.67 -18.33 -1.94
CA ASP A 29 6.03 -18.64 -3.22
C ASP A 29 4.50 -18.48 -3.15
N ASP A 30 3.92 -18.38 -1.94
CA ASP A 30 2.53 -17.99 -1.79
C ASP A 30 2.37 -16.51 -2.19
N LEU A 31 1.70 -16.33 -3.33
CA LEU A 31 1.60 -15.05 -4.00
C LEU A 31 0.87 -13.99 -3.16
N LEU A 32 -0.15 -14.41 -2.40
CA LEU A 32 -0.96 -13.51 -1.59
C LEU A 32 -0.20 -13.06 -0.34
N VAL A 33 0.50 -13.99 0.31
CA VAL A 33 1.27 -13.68 1.52
C VAL A 33 2.46 -12.78 1.20
N GLN A 34 3.13 -12.97 0.06
CA GLN A 34 4.23 -12.09 -0.35
C GLN A 34 3.78 -10.67 -0.69
N ALA A 35 2.68 -10.49 -1.44
CA ALA A 35 2.11 -9.16 -1.71
C ALA A 35 1.74 -8.45 -0.40
N ARG A 36 1.15 -9.20 0.56
CA ARG A 36 0.81 -8.67 1.86
C ARG A 36 2.03 -8.24 2.67
N ALA A 37 3.13 -8.99 2.61
CA ALA A 37 4.39 -8.61 3.26
C ALA A 37 4.92 -7.27 2.73
N TYR A 38 4.88 -7.04 1.41
CA TYR A 38 5.23 -5.72 0.85
C TYR A 38 4.34 -4.59 1.37
N SER A 39 3.02 -4.83 1.46
CA SER A 39 2.12 -3.82 2.02
C SER A 39 2.42 -3.54 3.50
N LEU A 40 2.73 -4.56 4.29
CA LEU A 40 3.09 -4.38 5.70
C LEU A 40 4.44 -3.69 5.89
N LEU A 41 5.41 -3.90 5.00
CA LEU A 41 6.62 -3.09 4.96
C LEU A 41 6.27 -1.63 4.67
N GLY A 42 5.39 -1.38 3.69
CA GLY A 42 4.88 -0.04 3.41
C GLY A 42 4.22 0.61 4.64
N ASP A 43 3.48 -0.17 5.44
CA ASP A 43 2.89 0.30 6.70
C ASP A 43 3.96 0.77 7.69
N THR A 44 5.07 0.03 7.84
CA THR A 44 6.17 0.47 8.73
C THR A 44 6.74 1.83 8.32
N TYR A 45 6.87 2.09 7.01
CA TYR A 45 7.38 3.36 6.51
C TYR A 45 6.36 4.49 6.59
N MET A 46 5.06 4.20 6.37
CA MET A 46 3.99 5.19 6.58
C MET A 46 3.98 5.71 8.02
N GLU A 47 4.09 4.81 8.99
CA GLU A 47 4.07 5.15 10.41
C GLU A 47 5.29 5.98 10.85
N GLU A 48 6.41 5.83 10.16
CA GLU A 48 7.61 6.66 10.36
C GLU A 48 7.62 7.95 9.51
N ASN A 49 6.51 8.26 8.82
CA ASN A 49 6.38 9.37 7.88
C ASN A 49 7.34 9.30 6.67
N ASN A 50 7.95 8.15 6.40
CA ASN A 50 8.69 7.91 5.18
C ASN A 50 7.72 7.49 4.06
N TYR A 51 7.00 8.48 3.56
CA TYR A 51 5.90 8.28 2.62
C TYR A 51 6.38 7.82 1.23
N GLU A 52 7.62 8.14 0.83
CA GLU A 52 8.16 7.75 -0.48
C GLU A 52 8.40 6.24 -0.54
N ASP A 53 9.08 5.68 0.47
CA ASP A 53 9.28 4.23 0.56
C ASP A 53 7.96 3.48 0.75
N ALA A 54 7.04 4.06 1.53
CA ALA A 54 5.69 3.51 1.67
C ALA A 54 4.97 3.41 0.32
N ALA A 55 4.92 4.49 -0.46
CA ALA A 55 4.28 4.50 -1.77
C ALA A 55 4.90 3.44 -2.70
N ARG A 56 6.24 3.37 -2.75
CA ARG A 56 6.97 2.37 -3.54
C ARG A 56 6.60 0.94 -3.15
N LEU A 57 6.52 0.64 -1.86
CA LEU A 57 6.18 -0.70 -1.37
C LEU A 57 4.71 -1.07 -1.59
N TYR A 58 3.80 -0.11 -1.49
CA TYR A 58 2.40 -0.30 -1.85
C TYR A 58 2.23 -0.56 -3.34
N GLY A 59 2.90 0.21 -4.21
CA GLY A 59 2.91 -0.05 -5.66
C GLY A 59 3.50 -1.43 -6.00
N LYS A 60 4.56 -1.85 -5.28
CA LYS A 60 5.11 -3.21 -5.39
C LYS A 60 4.09 -4.28 -4.97
N ALA A 61 3.38 -4.06 -3.87
CA ALA A 61 2.32 -4.96 -3.41
C ALA A 61 1.17 -5.05 -4.42
N ALA A 62 0.74 -3.92 -4.99
CA ALA A 62 -0.34 -3.85 -5.98
C ALA A 62 0.00 -4.58 -7.29
N SER A 63 1.26 -4.49 -7.73
CA SER A 63 1.76 -5.06 -8.99
C SER A 63 2.26 -6.50 -8.86
N TYR A 64 2.53 -6.99 -7.64
CA TYR A 64 2.92 -8.37 -7.42
C TYR A 64 1.70 -9.29 -7.54
N LYS A 65 1.57 -9.95 -8.70
CA LYS A 65 0.45 -10.87 -9.03
C LYS A 65 -0.91 -10.17 -8.83
N PRO A 66 -1.19 -9.16 -9.67
CA PRO A 66 -2.31 -8.26 -9.46
C PRO A 66 -3.63 -9.03 -9.48
N ASN A 67 -4.56 -8.66 -8.59
CA ASN A 67 -5.87 -9.29 -8.49
C ASN A 67 -6.91 -8.29 -7.98
N ARG A 68 -8.18 -8.55 -8.33
CA ARG A 68 -9.30 -7.64 -8.03
C ARG A 68 -9.64 -7.47 -6.54
N TYR A 69 -9.11 -8.34 -5.68
CA TYR A 69 -9.46 -8.35 -4.25
C TYR A 69 -8.47 -7.58 -3.38
N PHE A 70 -7.17 -7.61 -3.72
CA PHE A 70 -6.12 -7.03 -2.88
C PHE A 70 -5.41 -5.84 -3.53
N SER A 71 -5.17 -5.88 -4.85
CA SER A 71 -4.49 -4.77 -5.55
C SER A 71 -5.15 -3.41 -5.33
N PRO A 72 -6.50 -3.26 -5.34
CA PRO A 72 -7.14 -1.95 -5.15
C PRO A 72 -6.84 -1.35 -3.77
N ALA A 73 -6.82 -2.18 -2.72
CA ALA A 73 -6.48 -1.73 -1.37
C ALA A 73 -5.03 -1.27 -1.26
N TYR A 74 -4.11 -1.91 -1.98
CA TYR A 74 -2.71 -1.47 -2.02
C TYR A 74 -2.53 -0.18 -2.82
N LEU A 75 -3.20 -0.05 -3.98
CA LEU A 75 -3.22 1.20 -4.75
C LEU A 75 -3.82 2.37 -3.95
N MET A 76 -4.84 2.11 -3.13
CA MET A 76 -5.43 3.11 -2.24
C MET A 76 -4.38 3.63 -1.24
N LYS A 77 -3.59 2.71 -0.65
CA LYS A 77 -2.51 3.08 0.29
C LYS A 77 -1.36 3.81 -0.42
N GLU A 78 -1.01 3.40 -1.64
CA GLU A 78 -0.04 4.11 -2.50
C GLU A 78 -0.49 5.55 -2.74
N ALA A 79 -1.75 5.75 -3.15
CA ALA A 79 -2.30 7.09 -3.39
C ALA A 79 -2.24 7.97 -2.14
N LEU A 80 -2.65 7.44 -0.98
CA LEU A 80 -2.62 8.15 0.29
C LEU A 80 -1.19 8.54 0.70
N ALA A 81 -0.20 7.70 0.41
CA ALA A 81 1.21 8.01 0.66
C ALA A 81 1.69 9.17 -0.25
N TYR A 82 1.30 9.18 -1.53
CA TYR A 82 1.59 10.30 -2.42
C TYR A 82 0.89 11.60 -2.01
N GLU A 83 -0.34 11.53 -1.49
CA GLU A 83 -1.01 12.71 -0.92
C GLU A 83 -0.22 13.30 0.25
N LYS A 84 0.35 12.46 1.12
CA LYS A 84 1.19 12.92 2.24
C LYS A 84 2.49 13.60 1.78
N LEU A 85 2.95 13.28 0.58
CA LEU A 85 4.09 13.93 -0.08
C LEU A 85 3.69 15.19 -0.88
N ASN A 86 2.40 15.55 -0.93
CA ASN A 86 1.84 16.55 -1.86
C ASN A 86 2.12 16.23 -3.34
N GLN A 87 2.39 14.96 -3.68
CA GLN A 87 2.58 14.49 -5.05
C GLN A 87 1.23 14.12 -5.67
N ASN A 88 0.35 15.13 -5.82
CA ASN A 88 -1.05 14.95 -6.20
C ASN A 88 -1.23 14.24 -7.55
N ASP A 89 -0.34 14.48 -8.52
CA ASP A 89 -0.38 13.82 -9.82
C ASP A 89 -0.24 12.29 -9.68
N LYS A 90 0.72 11.83 -8.88
CA LYS A 90 0.92 10.39 -8.63
C LYS A 90 -0.21 9.78 -7.80
N ALA A 91 -0.78 10.55 -6.87
CA ALA A 91 -1.97 10.12 -6.13
C ALA A 91 -3.18 9.96 -7.09
N GLU A 92 -3.38 10.90 -8.01
CA GLU A 92 -4.43 10.81 -9.04
C GLU A 92 -4.22 9.58 -9.94
N GLU A 93 -3.00 9.29 -10.37
CA GLU A 93 -2.68 8.11 -11.16
C GLU A 93 -3.04 6.80 -10.43
N ALA A 94 -2.69 6.68 -9.15
CA ALA A 94 -3.03 5.51 -8.35
C ALA A 94 -4.54 5.36 -8.17
N TYR A 95 -5.27 6.45 -7.92
CA TYR A 95 -6.74 6.43 -7.88
C TYR A 95 -7.36 6.07 -9.23
N ASP A 96 -6.80 6.56 -10.33
CA ASP A 96 -7.30 6.28 -11.67
C ASP A 96 -7.16 4.79 -12.02
N LYS A 97 -6.07 4.14 -11.61
CA LYS A 97 -5.92 2.68 -11.75
C LYS A 97 -7.04 1.92 -11.02
N ILE A 98 -7.42 2.34 -9.82
CA ILE A 98 -8.56 1.74 -9.09
C ILE A 98 -9.86 1.91 -9.88
N ILE A 99 -10.10 3.12 -10.37
CA ILE A 99 -11.34 3.49 -11.06
C ILE A 99 -11.48 2.73 -12.39
N THR A 100 -10.39 2.62 -13.14
CA THR A 100 -10.40 2.06 -14.50
C THR A 100 -10.26 0.54 -14.52
N GLN A 101 -9.46 -0.04 -13.63
CA GLN A 101 -9.13 -1.48 -13.66
C GLN A 101 -9.87 -2.29 -12.60
N TYR A 102 -10.41 -1.64 -11.56
CA TYR A 102 -10.97 -2.31 -10.39
C TYR A 102 -12.32 -1.72 -9.95
N TRP A 103 -13.19 -1.45 -10.92
CA TRP A 103 -14.48 -0.78 -10.70
C TRP A 103 -15.47 -1.57 -9.83
N GLU A 104 -15.28 -2.88 -9.70
CA GLU A 104 -16.06 -3.77 -8.81
C GLU A 104 -15.54 -3.80 -7.36
N SER A 105 -14.39 -3.18 -7.08
CA SER A 105 -13.75 -3.23 -5.76
C SER A 105 -14.46 -2.33 -4.73
N SER A 106 -14.28 -2.65 -3.45
CA SER A 106 -14.74 -1.79 -2.34
C SER A 106 -14.10 -0.41 -2.35
N GLU A 107 -12.90 -0.29 -2.92
CA GLU A 107 -12.11 0.93 -2.97
C GLU A 107 -12.59 1.91 -4.05
N TYR A 108 -13.37 1.44 -5.04
CA TYR A 108 -13.78 2.22 -6.20
C TYR A 108 -14.43 3.58 -5.84
N GLN A 109 -15.43 3.57 -4.96
CA GLN A 109 -16.15 4.79 -4.59
C GLN A 109 -15.25 5.79 -3.84
N ASN A 110 -14.39 5.27 -2.96
CA ASN A 110 -13.43 6.10 -2.23
C ASN A 110 -12.37 6.69 -3.15
N ALA A 111 -11.88 5.92 -4.14
CA ALA A 111 -10.90 6.40 -5.11
C ALA A 111 -11.47 7.56 -5.93
N ARG A 112 -12.72 7.46 -6.40
CA ARG A 112 -13.40 8.56 -7.10
C ARG A 112 -13.52 9.80 -6.22
N LYS A 113 -13.93 9.62 -4.96
CA LYS A 113 -14.09 10.71 -4.00
C LYS A 113 -12.76 11.43 -3.74
N PHE A 114 -11.69 10.68 -3.47
CA PHE A 114 -10.39 11.26 -3.17
C PHE A 114 -9.75 11.91 -4.39
N LYS A 115 -9.85 11.29 -5.58
CA LYS A 115 -9.45 11.92 -6.84
C LYS A 115 -10.16 13.25 -7.10
N ALA A 116 -11.47 13.31 -6.87
CA ALA A 116 -12.23 14.56 -7.01
C ALA A 116 -11.78 15.64 -6.01
N ARG A 117 -11.49 15.26 -4.77
CA ARG A 117 -10.95 16.17 -3.74
C ARG A 117 -9.61 16.78 -4.17
N LEU A 118 -8.70 15.99 -4.72
CA LEU A 118 -7.39 16.48 -5.18
C LEU A 118 -7.54 17.58 -6.24
N LYS A 119 -8.45 17.38 -7.21
CA LYS A 119 -8.73 18.38 -8.26
C LYS A 119 -9.37 19.66 -7.74
N SER A 120 -10.14 19.58 -6.67
CA SER A 120 -10.75 20.77 -6.05
C SER A 120 -9.76 21.61 -5.25
N ASN A 121 -8.62 21.04 -4.85
CA ASN A 121 -7.61 21.66 -4.00
C ASN A 121 -6.33 22.05 -4.77
N SER A 122 -6.29 21.81 -6.08
CA SER A 122 -5.19 22.16 -6.99
C SER A 122 -5.52 23.44 -7.75
#